data_AF-A0A0F8VQR8-F1
#
_entry.id   AF-A0A0F8VQR8-F1
#
_cell.length_a   1.000
_cell.length_b   1.000
_cell.length_c   1.000
_cell.angle_alpha   90.00
_cell.angle_beta   90.00
_cell.angle_gamma   90.00
#
_symmetry.space_group_name_H-M   'P 1'
#
loop_
_entity.id
_entity.type
_entity.pdbx_description
1 polymer ?
#
loop_
_entity_poly.entity_id
_entity_poly.type
_entity_poly.pdbx_seq_one_letter_code
_entity_poly.pdbx_strand_id
1 'polypeptide(L)'
;MRRYLKSNSEVAHFWANQSQMEGYTKSMFFRGKSIYSYGDHYEAGRLVTDDHGDTVALYNNKNYSVTTTGHVSLVRGASRQFPGFSVRNFDDHTDSLNALLTDTHDTKVVVFKARKSHFHNLEMYKRMARQVVEFYDHFRKSIKLKRLGPEN
;
A
#
# COMPACT_ATOMS: atom_id res chain seq x y z
N MET A 1 -14.04 -16.80 -20.18
CA MET A 1 -13.50 -16.69 -18.80
C MET A 1 -14.62 -16.32 -17.85
N ARG A 2 -14.66 -16.88 -16.63
CA ARG A 2 -15.74 -16.59 -15.67
C ARG A 2 -15.44 -15.30 -14.91
N ARG A 3 -16.37 -14.34 -14.96
CA ARG A 3 -16.24 -13.06 -14.23
C ARG A 3 -16.67 -13.15 -12.78
N TYR A 4 -17.70 -13.93 -12.46
CA TYR A 4 -18.14 -14.17 -11.08
C TYR A 4 -17.28 -15.26 -10.42
N LEU A 5 -16.44 -14.87 -9.46
CA LEU A 5 -15.50 -15.75 -8.78
C LEU A 5 -16.10 -16.36 -7.50
N LYS A 6 -15.53 -17.46 -7.03
CA LYS A 6 -15.99 -18.28 -5.89
C LYS A 6 -15.80 -17.56 -4.56
N SER A 7 -14.76 -16.75 -4.43
CA SER A 7 -14.40 -16.11 -3.16
C SER A 7 -13.61 -14.84 -3.36
N ASN A 8 -13.58 -13.99 -2.33
CA ASN A 8 -12.77 -12.78 -2.29
C ASN A 8 -11.26 -13.08 -2.41
N SER A 9 -10.83 -14.24 -1.90
CA SER A 9 -9.45 -14.72 -2.09
C SER A 9 -9.16 -15.04 -3.55
N GLU A 10 -10.09 -15.71 -4.26
CA GLU A 10 -9.94 -15.97 -5.70
C GLU A 10 -9.88 -14.65 -6.50
N VAL A 11 -10.72 -13.66 -6.15
CA VAL A 11 -10.65 -12.30 -6.76
C VAL A 11 -9.26 -11.68 -6.56
N ALA A 12 -8.72 -11.72 -5.34
CA ALA A 12 -7.41 -11.15 -5.04
C ALA A 12 -6.27 -11.86 -5.80
N HIS A 13 -6.30 -13.19 -5.90
CA HIS A 13 -5.29 -13.94 -6.64
C HIS A 13 -5.37 -13.71 -8.16
N PHE A 14 -6.57 -13.65 -8.73
CA PHE A 14 -6.75 -13.36 -10.15
C PHE A 14 -6.25 -11.96 -10.51
N TRP A 15 -6.50 -10.98 -9.63
CA TRP A 15 -5.94 -9.63 -9.74
C TRP A 15 -4.41 -9.65 -9.64
N ALA A 16 -3.83 -10.26 -8.61
CA ALA A 16 -2.38 -10.24 -8.39
C ALA A 16 -1.60 -10.94 -9.51
N ASN A 17 -2.14 -12.04 -10.04
CA ASN A 17 -1.54 -12.78 -11.15
C ASN A 17 -1.90 -12.20 -12.52
N GLN A 18 -2.75 -11.17 -12.56
CA GLN A 18 -3.23 -10.55 -13.80
C GLN A 18 -3.76 -11.59 -14.81
N SER A 19 -4.42 -12.64 -14.31
CA SER A 19 -4.85 -13.78 -15.12
C SER A 19 -6.03 -13.45 -16.03
N GLN A 20 -6.77 -12.39 -15.73
CA GLN A 20 -7.83 -11.84 -16.58
C GLN A 20 -7.98 -10.34 -16.32
N MET A 21 -8.75 -9.63 -17.14
CA MET A 21 -8.91 -8.17 -17.02
C MET A 21 -9.91 -7.73 -15.95
N GLU A 22 -10.83 -8.60 -15.54
CA GLU A 22 -11.86 -8.26 -14.57
C GLU A 22 -12.40 -9.51 -13.87
N GLY A 23 -12.76 -9.40 -12.60
CA GLY A 23 -13.37 -10.49 -11.84
C GLY A 23 -14.00 -9.95 -10.56
N TYR A 24 -15.08 -10.57 -10.09
CA TYR A 24 -15.87 -10.05 -8.98
C TYR A 24 -16.57 -11.12 -8.15
N THR A 25 -16.88 -10.75 -6.92
CA THR A 25 -17.86 -11.36 -6.02
C THR A 25 -18.89 -10.30 -5.63
N LYS A 26 -19.72 -10.57 -4.62
CA LYS A 26 -20.65 -9.59 -4.06
C LYS A 26 -19.98 -8.38 -3.39
N SER A 27 -18.75 -8.52 -2.90
CA SER A 27 -18.11 -7.48 -2.07
C SER A 27 -16.70 -7.09 -2.50
N MET A 28 -16.10 -7.80 -3.46
CA MET A 28 -14.80 -7.43 -4.02
C MET A 28 -14.81 -7.62 -5.53
N PHE A 29 -14.07 -6.78 -6.24
CA PHE A 29 -13.87 -6.91 -7.66
C PHE A 29 -12.59 -6.22 -8.10
N PHE A 30 -12.08 -6.56 -9.26
CA PHE A 30 -10.96 -5.86 -9.88
C PHE A 30 -11.26 -5.52 -11.33
N ARG A 31 -10.61 -4.47 -11.83
CA ARG A 31 -10.59 -4.04 -13.22
C ARG A 31 -9.16 -3.63 -13.57
N GLY A 32 -8.55 -4.36 -14.49
CA GLY A 32 -7.15 -4.21 -14.86
C GLY A 32 -6.23 -4.30 -13.64
N LYS A 33 -5.55 -3.19 -13.33
CA LYS A 33 -4.56 -3.09 -12.26
C LYS A 33 -5.14 -2.76 -10.89
N SER A 34 -6.42 -2.39 -10.81
CA SER A 34 -7.06 -1.93 -9.57
C SER A 34 -8.02 -2.97 -9.01
N ILE A 35 -8.00 -3.15 -7.69
CA ILE A 35 -8.92 -4.01 -6.93
C ILE A 35 -9.66 -3.21 -5.86
N TYR A 36 -10.95 -3.47 -5.70
CA TYR A 36 -11.90 -2.64 -4.97
C TYR A 36 -12.68 -3.46 -3.93
N SER A 37 -13.18 -2.78 -2.91
CA SER A 37 -14.09 -3.32 -1.90
C SER A 37 -15.44 -2.61 -1.95
N TYR A 38 -16.53 -3.37 -2.07
CA TYR A 38 -17.94 -2.94 -2.17
C TYR A 38 -18.29 -2.04 -3.36
N GLY A 39 -17.48 -1.04 -3.71
CA GLY A 39 -17.69 -0.17 -4.84
C GLY A 39 -16.43 0.58 -5.26
N ASP A 40 -16.52 1.27 -6.39
CA ASP A 40 -15.39 1.98 -7.02
C ASP A 40 -14.80 3.09 -6.12
N HIS A 41 -15.54 3.56 -5.11
CA HIS A 41 -15.09 4.57 -4.15
C HIS A 41 -14.02 4.06 -3.16
N TYR A 42 -13.87 2.74 -3.01
CA TYR A 42 -12.83 2.14 -2.18
C TYR A 42 -11.97 1.21 -3.00
N GLU A 43 -10.93 1.78 -3.61
CA GLU A 43 -9.83 1.00 -4.17
C GLU A 43 -9.01 0.43 -3.02
N ALA A 44 -8.98 -0.90 -2.90
CA ALA A 44 -8.27 -1.62 -1.86
C ALA A 44 -6.78 -1.81 -2.19
N GLY A 45 -6.45 -1.88 -3.49
CA GLY A 45 -5.08 -1.93 -3.94
C GLY A 45 -4.93 -1.71 -5.45
N ARG A 46 -3.70 -1.42 -5.85
CA ARG A 46 -3.33 -1.15 -7.25
C ARG A 46 -1.95 -1.72 -7.55
N LEU A 47 -1.82 -2.41 -8.68
CA LEU A 47 -0.52 -2.76 -9.23
C LEU A 47 0.00 -1.62 -10.10
N VAL A 48 1.23 -1.18 -9.85
CA VAL A 48 1.88 -0.11 -10.61
C VAL A 48 3.25 -0.58 -11.10
N THR A 49 3.75 0.08 -12.13
CA THR A 49 5.15 -0.07 -12.56
C THR A 49 5.96 1.02 -11.87
N ASP A 50 7.05 0.62 -11.23
CA ASP A 50 7.95 1.53 -10.54
C ASP A 50 8.97 2.19 -11.50
N ASP A 51 9.89 2.97 -10.94
CA ASP A 51 10.93 3.67 -11.71
C ASP A 51 11.97 2.74 -12.34
N HIS A 52 12.05 1.48 -11.88
CA HIS A 52 12.96 0.44 -12.36
C HIS A 52 12.31 -0.45 -13.43
N GLY A 53 10.99 -0.36 -13.62
CA GLY A 53 10.23 -1.18 -14.55
C GLY A 53 9.59 -2.42 -13.90
N ASP A 54 9.72 -2.58 -12.59
CA ASP A 54 9.18 -3.70 -11.83
C ASP A 54 7.75 -3.45 -11.35
N THR A 55 7.02 -4.53 -11.09
CA THR A 55 5.65 -4.44 -10.53
C THR A 55 5.71 -4.23 -9.02
N VAL A 56 5.03 -3.19 -8.54
CA VAL A 56 4.84 -2.87 -7.13
C VAL A 56 3.34 -2.90 -6.80
N ALA A 57 3.00 -3.46 -5.64
CA ALA A 57 1.63 -3.49 -5.12
C ALA A 57 1.42 -2.37 -4.09
N LEU A 58 0.49 -1.46 -4.38
CA LEU A 58 0.05 -0.43 -3.46
C LEU A 58 -1.24 -0.88 -2.77
N TYR A 59 -1.37 -0.58 -1.48
CA TYR A 59 -2.55 -0.92 -0.67
C TYR A 59 -3.11 0.33 -0.03
N ASN A 60 -4.44 0.46 -0.01
CA ASN A 60 -5.09 1.55 0.69
C ASN A 60 -4.93 1.39 2.20
N ASN A 61 -4.40 2.42 2.87
CA ASN A 61 -4.22 2.44 4.32
C ASN A 61 -5.34 3.16 5.08
N LYS A 62 -6.36 3.69 4.38
CA LYS A 62 -7.52 4.33 5.01
C LYS A 62 -8.43 3.27 5.61
N ASN A 63 -8.57 3.25 6.93
CA ASN A 63 -9.48 2.34 7.61
C ASN A 63 -10.91 2.90 7.59
N TYR A 64 -11.80 2.30 6.78
CA TYR A 64 -13.23 2.64 6.78
C TYR A 64 -14.04 1.68 7.67
N SER A 65 -13.70 0.39 7.66
CA SER A 65 -14.35 -0.64 8.48
C SER A 65 -13.46 -1.86 8.69
N VAL A 66 -13.83 -2.71 9.67
CA VAL A 66 -13.17 -4.01 9.91
C VAL A 66 -13.17 -4.87 8.64
N THR A 67 -14.26 -4.84 7.87
CA THR A 67 -14.36 -5.63 6.64
C THR A 67 -13.42 -5.12 5.55
N THR A 68 -13.28 -3.80 5.37
CA THR A 68 -12.31 -3.26 4.42
C THR A 68 -10.87 -3.60 4.82
N THR A 69 -10.56 -3.61 6.11
CA THR A 69 -9.24 -4.06 6.62
C THR A 69 -9.00 -5.55 6.28
N GLY A 70 -10.03 -6.38 6.42
CA GLY A 70 -9.99 -7.80 6.01
C GLY A 70 -9.74 -7.96 4.51
N HIS A 71 -10.44 -7.20 3.67
CA HIS A 71 -10.24 -7.22 2.21
C HIS A 71 -8.82 -6.78 1.82
N VAL A 72 -8.30 -5.69 2.38
CA VAL A 72 -6.92 -5.25 2.14
C VAL A 72 -5.91 -6.31 2.57
N SER A 73 -6.19 -7.06 3.63
CA SER A 73 -5.33 -8.17 4.09
C SER A 73 -5.31 -9.33 3.09
N LEU A 74 -6.45 -9.66 2.45
CA LEU A 74 -6.50 -10.64 1.37
C LEU A 74 -5.72 -10.17 0.14
N VAL A 75 -5.89 -8.91 -0.26
CA VAL A 75 -5.18 -8.28 -1.37
C VAL A 75 -3.66 -8.38 -1.13
N ARG A 76 -3.19 -7.93 0.03
CA ARG A 76 -1.77 -8.01 0.42
C ARG A 76 -1.24 -9.44 0.46
N GLY A 77 -2.07 -10.40 0.87
CA GLY A 77 -1.70 -11.82 0.87
C GLY A 77 -1.52 -12.40 -0.53
N ALA A 78 -2.34 -11.97 -1.48
CA ALA A 78 -2.32 -12.46 -2.86
C ALA A 78 -1.17 -11.89 -3.72
N SER A 79 -0.65 -10.71 -3.37
CA SER A 79 0.40 -9.99 -4.10
C SER A 79 1.78 -10.01 -3.42
N ARG A 80 2.06 -11.02 -2.58
CA ARG A 80 3.32 -11.14 -1.83
C ARG A 80 4.58 -11.32 -2.69
N GLN A 81 4.41 -11.67 -3.96
CA GLN A 81 5.50 -11.77 -4.94
C GLN A 81 6.05 -10.41 -5.36
N PHE A 82 5.38 -9.30 -5.03
CA PHE A 82 5.80 -7.94 -5.37
C PHE A 82 6.21 -7.16 -4.11
N PRO A 83 7.12 -6.18 -4.22
CA PRO A 83 7.26 -5.13 -3.22
C PRO A 83 5.89 -4.50 -2.94
N GLY A 84 5.58 -4.26 -1.68
CA GLY A 84 4.23 -3.91 -1.23
C GLY A 84 4.21 -2.76 -0.24
N PHE A 85 3.49 -1.68 -0.55
CA PHE A 85 3.44 -0.48 0.29
C PHE A 85 2.00 -0.08 0.63
N SER A 86 1.78 0.31 1.89
CA SER A 86 0.48 0.87 2.29
C SER A 86 0.54 2.38 2.12
N VAL A 87 -0.36 2.92 1.31
CA VAL A 87 -0.31 4.31 0.83
C VAL A 87 -1.60 5.05 1.14
N ARG A 88 -1.48 6.38 1.30
CA ARG A 88 -2.60 7.29 1.51
C ARG A 88 -3.29 7.67 0.19
N ASN A 89 -2.49 7.72 -0.88
CA ASN A 89 -2.91 8.08 -2.23
C ASN A 89 -2.15 7.21 -3.26
N PHE A 90 -2.88 6.64 -4.22
CA PHE A 90 -2.32 5.81 -5.28
C PHE A 90 -1.65 6.60 -6.40
N ASP A 91 -2.02 7.86 -6.58
CA ASP A 91 -1.58 8.71 -7.69
C ASP A 91 -0.55 9.76 -7.22
N ASP A 92 -0.63 10.18 -5.97
CA ASP A 92 0.31 11.13 -5.36
C ASP A 92 1.31 10.40 -4.45
N HIS A 93 2.43 9.98 -5.04
CA HIS A 93 3.52 9.36 -4.30
C HIS A 93 4.22 10.34 -3.33
N THR A 94 4.09 11.65 -3.53
CA THR A 94 4.63 12.65 -2.59
C THR A 94 3.79 12.69 -1.32
N ASP A 95 2.46 12.75 -1.45
CA ASP A 95 1.53 12.65 -0.31
C ASP A 95 1.72 11.34 0.46
N SER A 96 1.84 10.22 -0.26
CA SER A 96 2.06 8.91 0.35
C SER A 96 3.41 8.80 1.07
N LEU A 97 4.50 9.33 0.49
CA LEU A 97 5.79 9.39 1.17
C LEU A 97 5.73 10.25 2.43
N ASN A 98 5.07 11.41 2.38
CA ASN A 98 4.91 12.30 3.53
C ASN A 98 4.09 11.64 4.64
N ALA A 99 3.04 10.89 4.29
CA ALA A 99 2.28 10.10 5.26
C ALA A 99 3.17 9.04 5.93
N LEU A 100 3.95 8.27 5.16
CA LEU A 100 4.89 7.28 5.69
C LEU A 100 5.94 7.89 6.62
N LEU A 101 6.50 9.05 6.24
CA LEU A 101 7.44 9.81 7.07
C LEU A 101 6.79 10.28 8.39
N THR A 102 5.56 10.75 8.34
CA THR A 102 4.79 11.20 9.51
C THR A 102 4.54 10.03 10.46
N ASP A 103 4.00 8.91 9.95
CA ASP A 103 3.75 7.70 10.75
C ASP A 103 5.05 7.16 11.38
N THR A 104 6.17 7.21 10.65
CA THR A 104 7.49 6.79 11.13
C THR A 104 8.00 7.73 12.22
N HIS A 105 7.79 9.04 12.08
CA HIS A 105 8.14 10.04 13.08
C HIS A 105 7.33 9.86 14.37
N ASP A 106 6.02 9.67 14.28
CA ASP A 106 5.17 9.46 15.44
C ASP A 106 5.57 8.20 16.21
N THR A 107 5.88 7.12 15.48
CA THR A 107 6.39 5.88 16.05
C THR A 107 7.75 6.10 16.74
N LYS A 108 8.65 6.87 16.13
CA LYS A 108 9.93 7.26 16.76
C LYS A 108 9.67 7.98 18.08
N VAL A 109 8.77 8.97 18.10
CA VAL A 109 8.45 9.72 19.32
C VAL A 109 7.97 8.79 20.44
N VAL A 110 7.10 7.81 20.13
CA VAL A 110 6.64 6.82 21.11
C VAL A 110 7.79 5.96 21.63
N VAL A 111 8.62 5.42 20.73
CA VAL A 111 9.77 4.57 21.08
C VAL A 111 10.75 5.30 22.01
N PHE A 112 11.11 6.53 21.68
CA PHE A 112 12.11 7.30 22.42
C PHE A 112 11.57 7.94 23.71
N LYS A 113 10.25 8.19 23.81
CA LYS A 113 9.62 8.63 25.08
C LYS A 113 9.42 7.48 26.08
N ALA A 114 9.32 6.25 25.61
CA ALA A 114 9.10 5.10 26.49
C ALA A 114 10.33 4.82 27.37
N ARG A 115 10.17 4.96 28.70
CA ARG A 115 11.23 4.71 29.72
C ARG A 115 11.87 3.32 29.64
N LYS A 116 11.13 2.33 29.14
CA LYS A 116 11.60 0.99 28.74
C LYS A 116 11.15 0.77 27.31
N SER A 117 11.91 1.24 26.33
CA SER A 117 11.59 0.98 24.92
C SER A 117 11.42 -0.53 24.70
N HIS A 118 10.20 -0.96 24.45
CA HIS A 118 9.89 -2.37 24.19
C HIS A 118 10.51 -2.76 22.86
N PHE A 119 11.27 -3.86 22.82
CA PHE A 119 11.97 -4.37 21.62
C PHE A 119 11.05 -4.40 20.38
N HIS A 120 9.79 -4.78 20.56
CA HIS A 120 8.77 -4.76 19.51
C HIS A 120 8.58 -3.39 18.85
N ASN A 121 8.54 -2.30 19.63
CA ASN A 121 8.33 -0.95 19.10
C ASN A 121 9.56 -0.46 18.33
N LEU A 122 10.76 -0.83 18.78
CA LEU A 122 12.00 -0.52 18.08
C LEU A 122 12.09 -1.25 16.72
N GLU A 123 11.74 -2.54 16.69
CA GLU A 123 11.70 -3.31 15.44
C GLU A 123 10.62 -2.79 14.49
N MET A 124 9.47 -2.33 15.02
CA MET A 124 8.46 -1.64 14.23
C MET A 124 9.00 -0.35 13.61
N TYR A 125 9.67 0.50 14.40
CA TYR A 125 10.28 1.73 13.89
C TYR A 125 11.31 1.44 12.79
N LYS A 126 12.22 0.47 13.00
CA LYS A 126 13.20 0.08 11.98
C LYS A 126 12.54 -0.38 10.68
N ARG A 127 11.47 -1.18 10.79
CA ARG A 127 10.70 -1.64 9.62
C ARG A 127 10.06 -0.46 8.87
N MET A 128 9.47 0.49 9.58
CA MET A 128 8.86 1.67 8.97
C MET A 128 9.90 2.56 8.29
N ALA A 129 11.04 2.80 8.94
CA ALA A 129 12.15 3.55 8.35
C ALA A 129 12.68 2.89 7.07
N ARG A 130 12.76 1.56 7.03
CA ARG A 130 13.12 0.82 5.81
C ARG A 130 12.09 1.01 4.70
N GLN A 131 10.80 0.94 5.03
CA GLN A 131 9.72 1.13 4.06
C GLN A 131 9.72 2.53 3.45
N VAL A 132 10.09 3.58 4.20
CA VAL A 132 10.27 4.93 3.67
C VAL A 132 11.36 4.96 2.59
N VAL A 133 12.51 4.33 2.86
CA VAL A 133 13.65 4.30 1.92
C VAL A 133 13.29 3.50 0.68
N GLU A 134 12.72 2.30 0.85
CA GLU A 134 12.28 1.44 -0.25
C GLU A 134 11.23 2.16 -1.12
N PHE A 135 10.21 2.77 -0.51
CA PHE A 135 9.19 3.50 -1.25
C PHE A 135 9.78 4.66 -2.05
N TYR A 136 10.71 5.42 -1.44
CA TYR A 136 11.40 6.50 -2.15
C TYR A 136 12.22 5.98 -3.34
N ASP A 137 12.89 4.84 -3.20
CA ASP A 137 13.68 4.25 -4.28
C ASP A 137 12.81 3.82 -5.47
N HIS A 138 11.69 3.14 -5.20
CA HIS A 138 10.75 2.70 -6.23
C HIS A 138 10.06 3.87 -6.97
N PHE A 139 9.85 5.02 -6.33
CA PHE A 139 9.02 6.11 -6.87
C PHE A 139 9.72 7.48 -6.98
N ARG A 140 11.05 7.50 -6.91
CA ARG A 140 11.89 8.70 -6.90
C ARG A 140 11.52 9.75 -7.95
N LYS A 141 11.31 9.36 -9.21
CA LYS A 141 11.03 10.24 -10.36
C LYS A 141 9.67 10.95 -10.22
N SER A 142 8.72 10.31 -9.56
CA SER A 142 7.36 10.84 -9.36
C SER A 142 7.22 11.69 -8.09
N ILE A 143 8.17 11.59 -7.16
CA ILE A 143 8.16 12.35 -5.91
C ILE A 143 8.65 13.78 -6.17
N LYS A 144 7.80 14.74 -5.82
CA LYS A 144 8.08 16.17 -5.93
C LYS A 144 8.68 16.66 -4.61
N LEU A 145 9.98 16.46 -4.44
CA LEU A 145 10.68 17.10 -3.34
C LEU A 145 10.69 18.61 -3.57
N LYS A 146 10.21 19.40 -2.59
CA LYS A 146 10.58 20.82 -2.55
C LYS A 146 12.11 20.84 -2.47
N ARG A 147 12.78 21.45 -3.46
CA ARG A 147 14.19 21.80 -3.30
C ARG A 147 14.26 22.65 -2.04
N LEU A 148 14.96 22.16 -1.01
CA LEU A 148 15.47 23.01 0.04
C LEU A 148 16.53 23.90 -0.61
N GLY A 149 16.09 24.93 -1.33
CA GLY A 149 16.95 26.06 -1.65
C GLY A 149 17.19 26.84 -0.36
N PRO A 150 18.36 27.49 -0.20
CA PRO A 150 18.56 28.37 0.93
C PRO A 150 17.46 29.43 0.92
N GLU A 151 16.76 29.58 2.03
CA GLU A 151 15.86 30.72 2.21
C GLU A 151 16.71 31.99 2.10
N ASN A 152 16.37 32.85 1.14
CA ASN A 152 16.98 34.17 0.96
C ASN A 152 16.55 35.12 2.08
#